data_AF-A0A6L6E2G8-F1
#
_entry.id   AF-A0A6L6E2G8-F1
#
_cell.length_a   1.000
_cell.length_b   1.000
_cell.length_c   1.000
_cell.angle_alpha   90.00
_cell.angle_beta   90.00
_cell.angle_gamma   90.00
#
_symmetry.space_group_name_H-M   'P 1'
#
loop_
_entity.id
_entity.type
_entity.pdbx_description
1 polymer ?
#
loop_
_entity_poly.entity_id
_entity_poly.type
_entity_poly.pdbx_seq_one_letter_code
_entity_poly.pdbx_strand_id
1 'polypeptide(L)'
;MSYAYLAVLLFSLTGLALIDYRYRLAFFENRMRASAAVFLPVLFFLLWDAAGIVLGIFFRGQTAHLTGILLAPELPLEEPVFLALLCYTTLILFLSIRRGLAKRSAAVKPE
;
A
#
# COMPACT_ATOMS: atom_id res chain seq x y z
N MET A 1 -11.25 -6.62 -22.00
CA MET A 1 -11.17 -5.86 -20.74
C MET A 1 -11.05 -6.86 -19.61
N SER A 2 -9.92 -6.87 -18.91
CA SER A 2 -9.63 -7.83 -17.85
C SER A 2 -9.61 -7.10 -16.52
N TYR A 3 -10.34 -7.61 -15.52
CA TYR A 3 -10.34 -7.07 -14.15
C TYR A 3 -9.36 -7.82 -13.22
N ALA A 4 -8.57 -8.73 -13.78
CA ALA A 4 -7.72 -9.63 -13.02
C ALA A 4 -6.70 -8.88 -12.14
N TYR A 5 -6.06 -7.83 -12.65
CA TYR A 5 -5.07 -7.08 -11.87
C TYR A 5 -5.70 -6.39 -10.65
N LEU A 6 -6.78 -5.65 -10.87
CA LEU A 6 -7.53 -5.02 -9.78
C LEU A 6 -8.02 -6.04 -8.76
N ALA A 7 -8.52 -7.20 -9.20
CA ALA A 7 -8.96 -8.27 -8.32
C ALA A 7 -7.81 -8.81 -7.44
N VAL A 8 -6.62 -9.02 -8.00
CA VAL A 8 -5.43 -9.45 -7.26
C VAL A 8 -4.99 -8.38 -6.25
N LEU A 9 -5.04 -7.09 -6.62
CA LEU A 9 -4.73 -6.00 -5.68
C LEU A 9 -5.70 -5.98 -4.50
N LEU A 10 -7.01 -6.08 -4.76
CA LEU A 10 -8.03 -6.10 -3.71
C LEU A 10 -7.94 -7.35 -2.82
N PHE A 11 -7.64 -8.52 -3.42
CA PHE A 11 -7.37 -9.74 -2.67
C PHE A 11 -6.16 -9.57 -1.74
N SER A 12 -5.07 -8.98 -2.25
CA SER A 12 -3.86 -8.72 -1.48
C SER A 12 -4.10 -7.73 -0.34
N LEU A 13 -4.83 -6.63 -0.61
CA LEU A 13 -5.23 -5.66 0.41
C LEU A 13 -6.09 -6.30 1.51
N THR A 14 -7.01 -7.17 1.13
CA THR A 14 -7.85 -7.91 2.07
C THR A 14 -7.00 -8.83 2.94
N GLY A 15 -6.04 -9.55 2.36
CA GLY A 15 -5.08 -10.38 3.10
C GLY A 15 -4.29 -9.58 4.13
N LEU A 16 -3.78 -8.41 3.75
CA LEU A 16 -3.09 -7.51 4.68
C LEU A 16 -4.01 -6.98 5.79
N ALA A 17 -5.25 -6.60 5.45
CA ALA A 17 -6.22 -6.16 6.45
C ALA A 17 -6.56 -7.27 7.46
N LEU A 18 -6.63 -8.53 7.01
CA LEU A 18 -6.82 -9.68 7.90
C LEU A 18 -5.61 -9.91 8.82
N ILE A 19 -4.38 -9.76 8.30
CA ILE A 19 -3.15 -9.82 9.11
C ILE A 19 -3.16 -8.70 10.16
N ASP A 20 -3.48 -7.48 9.75
CA ASP A 20 -3.56 -6.34 10.66
C ASP A 20 -4.64 -6.54 11.73
N TYR A 21 -5.80 -7.09 11.35
CA TYR A 21 -6.85 -7.46 12.31
C TYR A 21 -6.37 -8.51 13.31
N ARG A 22 -5.75 -9.58 12.80
CA ARG A 22 -5.32 -10.74 13.61
C ARG A 22 -4.25 -10.38 14.63
N TYR A 23 -3.33 -9.49 14.28
CA TYR A 23 -2.19 -9.11 15.11
C TYR A 23 -2.31 -7.71 15.73
N ARG A 24 -3.33 -6.92 15.38
CA ARG A 24 -3.52 -5.53 15.81
C ARG A 24 -2.24 -4.72 15.67
N LEU A 25 -1.83 -4.46 14.43
CA LEU A 25 -0.55 -3.82 14.14
C LEU A 25 -0.72 -2.31 13.90
N ALA A 26 -1.53 -1.94 12.91
CA ALA A 26 -1.68 -0.60 12.36
C ALA A 26 -3.08 -0.03 12.61
N PHE A 27 -4.05 -0.30 11.72
CA PHE A 27 -5.40 0.28 11.80
C PHE A 27 -6.16 -0.23 13.02
N PHE A 28 -5.94 -1.48 13.41
CA PHE A 28 -6.59 -2.06 14.59
C PHE A 28 -5.93 -1.71 15.91
N GLU A 29 -4.76 -1.05 15.88
CA GLU A 29 -4.10 -0.47 17.06
C GLU A 29 -4.41 1.04 17.18
N ASN A 30 -4.19 1.80 16.11
CA ASN A 30 -4.48 3.24 16.07
C ASN A 30 -4.85 3.68 14.65
N ARG A 31 -6.15 3.81 14.40
CA ARG A 31 -6.71 4.19 13.09
C ARG A 31 -6.16 5.52 12.58
N MET A 32 -6.03 6.53 13.43
CA MET A 32 -5.59 7.87 13.00
C MET A 32 -4.15 7.86 12.50
N ARG A 33 -3.25 7.21 13.24
CA ARG A 33 -1.83 7.11 12.87
C ARG A 33 -1.65 6.23 11.64
N ALA A 34 -2.36 5.11 11.55
CA ALA A 34 -2.31 4.23 10.39
C ALA A 34 -2.84 4.93 9.13
N SER A 35 -3.97 5.63 9.23
CA SER A 35 -4.50 6.44 8.13
C SER A 35 -3.49 7.48 7.65
N ALA A 36 -2.87 8.25 8.55
CA ALA A 36 -1.86 9.22 8.15
C ALA A 36 -0.63 8.56 7.50
N ALA A 37 -0.17 7.44 8.05
CA ALA A 37 1.00 6.70 7.57
C ALA A 37 0.79 6.03 6.20
N VAL A 38 -0.45 5.77 5.79
CA VAL A 38 -0.77 5.25 4.44
C VAL A 38 -1.17 6.38 3.51
N PHE A 39 -2.05 7.28 3.95
CA PHE A 39 -2.65 8.30 3.10
C PHE A 39 -1.64 9.37 2.65
N LEU A 40 -0.76 9.85 3.55
CA LEU A 40 0.21 10.89 3.18
C LEU A 40 1.21 10.40 2.12
N PRO A 41 1.83 9.21 2.25
CA PRO A 41 2.69 8.69 1.18
C PRO A 41 1.95 8.41 -0.12
N VAL A 42 0.73 7.85 -0.05
CA VAL A 42 -0.08 7.63 -1.27
C VAL A 42 -0.35 8.95 -1.99
N LEU A 43 -0.75 9.99 -1.27
CA LEU A 43 -0.98 11.31 -1.86
C LEU A 43 0.30 11.88 -2.48
N PHE A 44 1.43 11.74 -1.79
CA PHE A 44 2.72 12.16 -2.32
C PHE A 44 3.09 11.42 -3.62
N PHE A 45 2.93 10.10 -3.66
CA PHE A 45 3.22 9.31 -4.87
C PHE A 45 2.27 9.64 -6.01
N LEU A 46 0.97 9.88 -5.74
CA LEU A 46 0.04 10.31 -6.78
C LEU A 46 0.41 11.68 -7.37
N LEU A 47 0.87 12.62 -6.54
CA LEU A 47 1.37 13.91 -7.01
C LEU A 47 2.65 13.75 -7.84
N TRP A 48 3.51 12.82 -7.43
CA TRP A 48 4.73 12.47 -8.16
C TRP A 48 4.42 11.84 -9.52
N ASP A 49 3.49 10.89 -9.56
CA ASP A 49 3.00 10.25 -10.79
C ASP A 49 2.41 11.30 -11.73
N ALA A 50 1.56 12.19 -11.22
CA ALA A 50 0.99 13.29 -11.99
C ALA A 50 2.08 14.19 -12.58
N ALA A 51 3.12 14.53 -11.80
CA ALA A 51 4.25 15.31 -12.29
C ALA A 51 5.01 14.56 -13.40
N GLY A 52 5.28 13.27 -13.23
CA GLY A 52 5.98 12.48 -14.25
C GLY A 52 5.15 12.23 -15.51
N ILE A 53 3.81 12.15 -15.41
CA ILE A 53 2.90 12.12 -16.57
C ILE A 53 2.96 13.45 -17.33
N VAL A 54 2.87 14.58 -16.62
CA VAL A 54 2.94 15.92 -17.22
C VAL A 54 4.28 16.17 -17.90
N LEU A 55 5.38 15.67 -17.32
CA LEU A 55 6.72 15.76 -17.90
C LEU A 55 6.98 14.76 -19.04
N GLY A 56 6.03 13.86 -19.34
CA GLY A 56 6.20 12.82 -20.36
C GLY A 56 7.28 11.80 -20.00
N ILE A 57 7.44 11.51 -18.71
CA ILE A 57 8.38 10.50 -18.18
C ILE A 57 7.64 9.18 -17.94
N PHE A 58 6.41 9.26 -17.42
CA PHE A 58 5.55 8.09 -17.19
C PHE A 58 4.57 7.90 -18.33
N PHE A 59 4.61 6.73 -18.95
CA PHE A 59 3.69 6.30 -20.00
C PHE A 59 3.07 4.96 -19.63
N ARG A 60 1.79 4.77 -19.96
CA ARG A 60 1.14 3.47 -19.80
C ARG A 60 1.61 2.50 -20.87
N GLY A 61 2.29 1.43 -20.47
CA GLY A 61 2.49 0.28 -21.35
C GLY A 61 1.15 -0.38 -21.68
N GLN A 62 0.86 -0.65 -22.97
CA GLN A 62 -0.36 -1.36 -23.36
C GLN A 62 -0.37 -2.76 -22.73
N THR A 63 -1.12 -2.92 -21.64
CA THR A 63 -1.22 -4.20 -20.91
C THR A 63 -2.65 -4.69 -20.93
N ALA A 64 -2.85 -5.87 -21.54
CA ALA A 64 -4.17 -6.49 -21.77
C ALA A 64 -4.93 -6.85 -20.48
N HIS A 65 -4.27 -6.77 -19.32
CA HIS A 65 -4.83 -7.16 -18.02
C HIS A 65 -5.46 -6.02 -17.23
N LEU A 66 -5.33 -4.78 -17.69
CA LEU A 66 -5.92 -3.61 -17.03
C LEU A 66 -7.42 -3.52 -17.34
N THR A 67 -8.16 -2.94 -16.40
CA THR A 67 -9.61 -2.69 -16.52
C THR A 67 -9.94 -1.75 -17.67
N GLY A 68 -8.99 -0.89 -18.05
CA GLY A 68 -9.18 0.17 -19.03
C GLY A 68 -9.71 1.47 -18.44
N ILE A 69 -10.08 1.50 -17.15
CA ILE A 69 -10.58 2.70 -16.47
C ILE A 69 -9.41 3.61 -16.13
N LEU A 70 -9.50 4.87 -16.57
CA LEU A 70 -8.53 5.92 -16.31
C LEU A 70 -9.14 6.97 -15.38
N LEU A 71 -8.40 7.32 -14.33
CA LEU A 71 -8.75 8.42 -13.43
C LEU A 71 -8.28 9.77 -13.96
N ALA A 72 -7.19 9.77 -14.72
CA ALA A 72 -6.60 10.93 -15.39
C ALA A 72 -5.87 10.46 -16.67
N PRO A 73 -5.40 11.36 -17.56
CA PRO A 73 -4.58 10.95 -18.71
C PRO A 73 -3.43 10.06 -18.23
N GLU A 74 -3.29 8.87 -18.82
CA GLU A 74 -2.28 7.86 -18.46
C GLU A 74 -2.34 7.28 -17.03
N LEU A 75 -3.27 7.69 -16.16
CA LEU A 75 -3.37 7.21 -14.77
C LEU A 75 -4.51 6.18 -14.60
N PRO A 76 -4.21 4.86 -14.51
CA PRO A 76 -5.21 3.84 -14.34
C PRO A 76 -5.80 3.80 -12.91
N LEU A 77 -7.05 3.35 -12.79
CA LEU A 77 -7.73 3.18 -11.49
C LEU A 77 -6.98 2.25 -10.53
N GLU A 78 -6.24 1.29 -11.08
CA GLU A 78 -5.45 0.33 -10.32
C GLU A 78 -4.23 0.97 -9.64
N GLU A 79 -3.75 2.11 -10.11
CA GLU A 79 -2.53 2.76 -9.59
C GLU A 79 -2.71 3.25 -8.14
N PRO A 80 -3.75 4.03 -7.78
CA PRO A 80 -3.99 4.38 -6.38
C PRO A 80 -4.17 3.16 -5.46
N VAL A 81 -4.78 2.08 -5.97
CA VAL A 81 -4.98 0.83 -5.21
C VAL A 81 -3.64 0.13 -4.98
N PHE A 82 -2.78 0.10 -6.00
CA PHE A 82 -1.42 -0.41 -5.89
C PHE A 82 -0.58 0.41 -4.91
N LEU A 83 -0.61 1.74 -4.99
CA LEU A 83 0.11 2.61 -4.06
C LEU A 83 -0.38 2.42 -2.62
N ALA A 84 -1.69 2.29 -2.42
CA ALA A 84 -2.25 1.98 -1.11
C ALA A 84 -1.77 0.62 -0.59
N LEU A 85 -1.76 -0.41 -1.45
CA LEU A 85 -1.22 -1.73 -1.11
C LEU A 85 0.26 -1.64 -0.73
N LEU A 86 1.08 -0.93 -1.50
CA LEU A 86 2.51 -0.75 -1.27
C LEU A 86 2.80 -0.04 0.05
N CYS A 87 2.12 1.08 0.30
CA CYS A 87 2.28 1.84 1.54
C CYS A 87 1.81 1.03 2.75
N TYR A 88 0.68 0.33 2.63
CA TYR A 88 0.14 -0.48 3.71
C TYR A 88 1.01 -1.70 4.03
N THR A 89 1.54 -2.37 3.00
CA THR A 89 2.51 -3.47 3.17
C THR A 89 3.73 -3.00 3.94
N THR A 90 4.29 -1.84 3.55
CA THR A 90 5.46 -1.26 4.20
C THR A 90 5.19 -0.97 5.68
N LEU A 91 4.02 -0.39 6.00
CA LEU A 91 3.61 -0.13 7.37
C LEU A 91 3.48 -1.41 8.21
N ILE A 92 2.82 -2.44 7.68
CA ILE A 92 2.66 -3.74 8.36
C ILE A 92 4.02 -4.39 8.61
N LEU A 93 4.90 -4.41 7.61
CA LEU A 93 6.24 -4.98 7.74
C LEU A 93 7.05 -4.24 8.80
N PHE A 94 7.08 -2.91 8.76
CA PHE A 94 7.79 -2.09 9.72
C PHE A 94 7.33 -2.37 11.16
N LEU A 95 6.02 -2.39 11.39
CA LEU A 95 5.45 -2.65 12.72
C LEU A 95 5.71 -4.09 13.19
N SER A 96 5.63 -5.06 12.28
CA SER A 96 5.92 -6.46 12.57
C SER A 96 7.38 -6.66 12.99
N ILE A 97 8.31 -6.08 12.24
CA ILE A 97 9.75 -6.12 12.54
C ILE A 97 10.02 -5.42 13.87
N ARG A 98 9.50 -4.20 14.07
CA ARG A 98 9.69 -3.43 15.30
C ARG A 98 9.20 -4.22 16.53
N ARG A 99 8.02 -4.83 16.43
CA ARG A 99 7.45 -5.65 17.52
C ARG A 99 8.28 -6.92 17.76
N GLY A 100 8.77 -7.57 16.70
CA GLY A 100 9.65 -8.74 16.80
C GLY A 100 10.97 -8.42 17.50
N LEU A 101 11.61 -7.31 17.13
CA LEU A 101 12.85 -6.85 17.77
C LEU A 101 12.63 -6.51 19.24
N ALA A 102 11.56 -5.80 19.59
CA ALA A 102 11.23 -5.46 20.97
C ALA A 102 11.04 -6.71 21.86
N LYS A 103 10.35 -7.74 21.34
CA LYS A 103 10.19 -9.03 22.04
C LYS A 103 11.53 -9.72 22.27
N ARG A 104 12.44 -9.71 21.28
CA ARG A 104 13.77 -10.30 21.42
C ARG A 104 14.62 -9.56 22.46
N SER A 105 14.61 -8.23 22.46
CA SER A 105 15.34 -7.43 23.46
C SER A 105 14.83 -7.67 24.89
N ALA A 106 13.52 -7.84 25.08
CA ALA A 106 12.95 -8.17 26.38
C ALA A 106 13.34 -9.59 26.84
N ALA A 107 13.48 -10.55 25.93
CA ALA A 107 13.91 -11.91 26.23
C ALA A 107 15.41 -12.01 26.57
N VAL A 108 16.24 -11.08 26.09
CA VAL A 108 17.70 -11.05 26.31
C VAL A 108 18.08 -10.33 27.61
N LYS A 109 17.14 -9.65 28.30
CA LYS A 109 17.40 -9.00 29.59
C LYS A 109 16.79 -9.78 30.78
N PRO A 110 17.29 -10.98 31.14
CA PRO A 110 17.33 -11.39 32.52
C PRO A 110 18.62 -10.85 33.17
N GLU A 111 18.50 -10.41 34.43
CA GLU A 111 19.51 -9.81 35.33
C GLU A 111 19.60 -8.27 35.34
#